data_AF-A0A2K3M9V5-F1
#
_entry.id   AF-A0A2K3M9V5-F1
#
_cell.length_a   1.000
_cell.length_b   1.000
_cell.length_c   1.000
_cell.angle_alpha   90.00
_cell.angle_beta   90.00
_cell.angle_gamma   90.00
#
_symmetry.space_group_name_H-M   'P 1'
#
loop_
_entity.id
_entity.type
_entity.pdbx_description
1 polymer ?
#
loop_
_entity_poly.entity_id
_entity_poly.type
_entity_poly.pdbx_seq_one_letter_code
_entity_poly.pdbx_strand_id
1 'polypeptide(L)'
;MDKGRNKIAILYGGGHMPDLGRRLKEEFDLIPSGLEWITAWSIRKRKVNTSSLPLLTTMALLIISPVLMLDLWFWKLFIGTAVNWGSQVLRFVGNYNMI
;
A
#
# COMPACT_ATOMS: atom_id res chain seq x y z
N MET A 1 37.30 1.97 -14.42
CA MET A 1 36.27 0.89 -14.46
C MET A 1 34.94 1.58 -14.26
N ASP A 2 34.44 2.19 -15.31
CA ASP A 2 33.29 3.09 -15.28
C ASP A 2 32.04 2.27 -15.57
N LYS A 3 31.36 1.85 -14.49
CA LYS A 3 30.10 1.11 -14.58
C LYS A 3 29.08 1.97 -15.33
N GLY A 4 28.76 1.57 -16.56
CA GLY A 4 27.75 2.18 -17.41
C GLY A 4 26.43 2.35 -16.68
N ARG A 5 26.10 3.58 -16.31
CA ARG A 5 24.83 3.94 -15.66
C ARG A 5 23.78 4.13 -16.76
N ASN A 6 22.90 3.15 -16.94
CA ASN A 6 21.71 3.33 -17.76
C ASN A 6 20.76 4.29 -17.02
N LYS A 7 20.72 5.55 -17.45
CA LYS A 7 19.76 6.54 -16.98
C LYS A 7 18.42 6.26 -17.67
N ILE A 8 17.47 5.69 -16.93
CA ILE A 8 16.09 5.47 -17.41
C ILE A 8 15.25 6.65 -16.91
N ALA A 9 14.72 7.46 -17.83
CA ALA A 9 13.76 8.51 -17.51
C ALA A 9 12.33 7.97 -17.74
N ILE A 10 11.48 8.03 -16.72
CA ILE A 10 10.06 7.65 -16.82
C ILE A 10 9.24 8.93 -16.93
N LEU A 11 8.58 9.13 -18.07
CA LEU A 11 7.76 10.31 -18.36
C LEU A 11 6.29 9.93 -18.24
N TYR A 12 5.60 10.45 -17.22
CA TYR A 12 4.16 10.26 -17.02
C TYR A 12 3.43 11.51 -17.53
N GLY A 13 2.48 11.35 -18.46
CA GLY A 13 1.69 12.45 -19.02
C GLY A 13 1.87 12.71 -20.53
N GLY A 14 2.71 11.94 -21.22
CA GLY A 14 2.96 12.13 -22.67
C GLY A 14 1.75 11.89 -23.58
N GLY A 15 0.69 11.22 -23.10
CA GLY A 15 -0.53 11.02 -23.87
C GLY A 15 -1.25 12.32 -24.26
N HIS A 16 -1.00 13.43 -23.55
CA HIS A 16 -1.54 14.75 -23.86
C HIS A 16 -0.55 15.68 -24.59
N MET A 17 0.68 15.23 -24.84
CA MET A 17 1.70 16.00 -25.55
C MET A 17 2.09 15.28 -26.84
N PRO A 18 1.43 15.60 -27.98
CA PRO A 18 1.73 14.97 -29.28
C PRO A 18 3.17 15.25 -29.76
N ASP A 19 3.83 16.25 -29.18
CA ASP A 19 5.17 16.71 -29.56
C ASP A 19 6.29 16.31 -28.56
N LEU A 20 5.97 15.49 -27.55
CA LEU A 20 6.94 15.08 -26.51
C LEU A 20 8.19 14.41 -27.08
N GLY A 21 8.02 13.62 -28.15
CA GLY A 21 9.14 12.96 -28.84
C GLY A 21 10.09 13.96 -29.52
N ARG A 22 9.56 15.07 -30.05
CA ARG A 22 10.37 16.13 -30.65
C ARG A 22 11.19 16.85 -29.59
N ARG A 23 10.57 17.21 -28.46
CA ARG A 23 11.27 17.84 -27.33
C ARG A 23 12.34 16.94 -26.73
N LEU A 24 12.11 15.63 -26.63
CA LEU A 24 13.13 14.69 -26.16
C LEU A 24 14.37 14.65 -27.06
N LYS A 25 14.17 14.74 -28.38
CA LYS A 25 15.26 14.75 -29.35
C LYS A 25 16.00 16.09 -29.38
N GLU A 26 15.25 17.20 -29.39
CA GLU A 26 15.82 18.54 -29.55
C GLU A 26 16.41 19.12 -28.24
N GLU A 27 15.75 18.91 -27.09
CA GLU A 27 16.20 19.48 -25.81
C GLU A 27 17.18 18.58 -25.05
N PHE A 28 17.13 17.26 -25.29
CA PHE A 28 17.92 16.29 -24.52
C PHE A 28 18.90 15.45 -25.37
N ASP A 29 18.99 15.69 -26.69
CA ASP A 29 19.82 14.93 -27.66
C ASP A 29 19.62 13.40 -27.60
N LEU A 30 18.42 12.97 -27.18
CA LEU A 30 18.08 11.56 -27.03
C LEU A 30 17.63 11.00 -28.38
N ILE A 31 18.36 10.01 -28.90
CA ILE A 31 17.97 9.28 -30.11
C ILE A 31 16.97 8.18 -29.69
N PRO A 32 15.74 8.16 -30.23
CA PRO A 32 14.77 7.14 -29.90
C PRO A 32 15.24 5.77 -30.39
N SER A 33 15.54 4.85 -29.46
CA SER A 33 15.97 3.48 -29.78
C SER A 33 14.79 2.54 -30.09
N GLY A 34 13.57 2.94 -29.75
CA GLY A 34 12.35 2.15 -29.95
C GLY A 34 11.17 2.80 -29.21
N LEU A 35 9.98 2.67 -29.77
CA LEU A 35 8.74 3.18 -29.19
C LEU A 35 7.76 2.01 -29.05
N GLU A 36 7.47 1.60 -27.83
CA GLU A 36 6.47 0.56 -27.53
C GLU A 36 5.28 1.19 -26.83
N TRP A 37 4.12 1.17 -27.48
CA TRP A 37 2.87 1.64 -26.89
C TRP A 37 2.23 0.51 -26.11
N ILE A 38 2.15 0.66 -24.79
CA ILE A 38 1.47 -0.28 -23.91
C ILE A 38 0.21 0.41 -23.37
N THR A 39 -0.95 -0.19 -23.58
CA THR A 39 -2.19 0.30 -22.97
C THR A 39 -2.20 0.00 -21.48
N ALA A 40 -2.76 0.91 -20.67
CA ALA A 40 -2.80 0.76 -19.21
C ALA A 40 -3.41 -0.58 -18.76
N TRP A 41 -4.41 -1.07 -19.50
CA TRP A 41 -5.09 -2.35 -19.25
C TRP A 41 -4.25 -3.58 -19.63
N SER A 42 -3.27 -3.42 -20.51
CA SER A 42 -2.34 -4.49 -20.92
C SER A 42 -1.12 -4.61 -20.01
N ILE A 43 -0.97 -3.70 -19.04
CA ILE A 43 0.07 -3.79 -18.00
C ILE A 43 -0.25 -4.98 -17.09
N ARG A 44 0.18 -6.16 -17.50
CA ARG A 44 0.21 -7.33 -16.62
C ARG A 44 1.19 -7.02 -15.50
N LYS A 45 0.76 -7.12 -14.24
CA LYS A 45 1.67 -7.11 -13.11
C LYS A 45 2.73 -8.17 -13.40
N ARG A 46 3.95 -7.74 -13.74
CA ARG A 46 5.09 -8.64 -13.76
C ARG A 46 5.07 -9.30 -12.40
N LYS A 47 5.00 -10.63 -12.36
CA LYS A 47 5.12 -11.39 -11.13
C LYS A 47 6.52 -11.11 -10.62
N VAL A 48 6.68 -10.03 -9.86
CA VAL A 48 7.93 -9.71 -9.19
C VAL A 48 8.19 -10.93 -8.32
N ASN A 49 9.31 -11.59 -8.57
CA ASN A 49 9.67 -12.83 -7.95
C ASN A 49 10.00 -12.51 -6.48
N THR A 50 8.98 -12.33 -5.63
CA THR A 50 9.14 -12.08 -4.18
C THR A 50 9.78 -13.28 -3.46
N SER A 51 10.08 -14.35 -4.19
CA SER A 51 10.94 -15.46 -3.77
C SER A 51 12.38 -15.03 -3.44
N SER A 52 12.84 -13.84 -3.85
CA SER A 52 14.19 -13.35 -3.51
C SER A 52 14.30 -12.65 -2.15
N LEU A 53 13.20 -12.37 -1.46
CA LEU A 53 13.19 -11.67 -0.16
C LEU A 53 12.40 -12.41 0.93
N PRO A 54 12.66 -13.72 1.17
CA PRO A 54 11.95 -14.50 2.18
C PRO A 54 12.14 -13.93 3.59
N LEU A 55 13.26 -13.25 3.86
CA LEU A 55 13.55 -12.62 5.15
C LEU A 55 12.53 -11.52 5.49
N LEU A 56 12.24 -10.61 4.56
CA LEU A 56 11.33 -9.48 4.81
C LEU A 56 9.89 -9.95 5.05
N THR A 57 9.44 -10.94 4.30
CA THR A 57 8.11 -11.55 4.49
C THR A 57 8.00 -12.23 5.86
N THR A 58 9.02 -13.00 6.26
CA THR A 58 9.03 -13.67 7.57
C THR A 58 9.09 -12.66 8.73
N MET A 59 9.91 -11.61 8.61
CA MET A 59 9.98 -10.54 9.61
C MET A 59 8.65 -9.78 9.73
N ALA A 60 8.00 -9.47 8.61
CA ALA A 60 6.69 -8.82 8.61
C ALA A 60 5.63 -9.70 9.30
N LEU A 61 5.58 -11.01 9.01
CA LEU A 61 4.67 -11.92 9.71
C LEU A 61 4.99 -12.02 11.22
N LEU A 62 6.28 -12.09 11.59
CA LEU A 62 6.70 -12.16 12.99
C LEU A 62 6.33 -10.93 13.81
N ILE A 63 6.25 -9.76 13.18
CA ILE A 63 5.87 -8.52 13.88
C ILE A 63 4.34 -8.35 13.87
N ILE A 64 3.69 -8.58 12.72
CA ILE A 64 2.27 -8.30 12.54
C ILE A 64 1.39 -9.33 13.26
N SER A 65 1.80 -10.61 13.27
CA SER A 65 1.02 -11.69 13.89
C SER A 65 0.80 -11.51 15.40
N PRO A 66 1.85 -11.33 16.24
CA PRO A 66 1.65 -11.10 17.67
C PRO A 66 0.94 -9.78 17.95
N VAL A 67 1.20 -8.71 17.18
CA VAL A 67 0.47 -7.44 17.35
C VAL A 67 -1.02 -7.63 17.13
N LEU A 68 -1.41 -8.36 16.08
CA LEU A 68 -2.81 -8.66 15.80
C LEU A 68 -3.42 -9.60 16.86
N MET A 69 -2.65 -10.58 17.35
CA MET A 69 -3.10 -11.49 18.42
C MET A 69 -3.34 -10.73 19.74
N LEU A 70 -2.47 -9.79 20.10
CA LEU A 70 -2.65 -8.93 21.27
C LEU A 70 -3.85 -8.00 21.10
N ASP A 71 -4.04 -7.42 19.92
CA ASP A 71 -5.18 -6.53 19.63
C ASP A 71 -6.52 -7.27 19.78
N LEU A 72 -6.65 -8.45 19.18
CA LEU A 72 -7.85 -9.27 19.30
C LEU A 72 -8.10 -9.73 20.74
N TRP A 73 -7.04 -10.09 21.47
CA TRP A 73 -7.14 -10.46 22.88
C TRP A 73 -7.55 -9.27 23.77
N PHE A 74 -7.01 -8.09 23.49
CA PHE A 74 -7.35 -6.84 24.16
C PHE A 74 -8.83 -6.48 23.96
N TRP A 75 -9.31 -6.49 22.72
CA TRP A 75 -10.72 -6.21 22.41
C TRP A 75 -11.68 -7.15 23.15
N LYS A 76 -11.29 -8.42 23.30
CA LYS A 76 -12.11 -9.41 24.03
C LYS A 76 -12.29 -9.05 25.51
N LEU A 77 -11.25 -8.51 26.16
CA LEU A 77 -11.32 -8.06 27.56
C LEU A 77 -12.10 -6.74 27.69
N PHE A 78 -11.87 -5.83 26.77
CA PHE A 78 -12.52 -4.52 26.76
C PHE A 78 -14.04 -4.62 26.57
N ILE A 79 -14.51 -5.44 25.62
CA ILE A 79 -15.95 -5.60 25.36
C ILE A 79 -16.68 -6.19 26.58
N GLY A 80 -16.11 -7.20 27.24
CA GLY A 80 -16.71 -7.77 28.45
C GLY A 80 -16.88 -6.74 29.57
N THR A 81 -15.88 -5.87 29.74
CA THR A 81 -15.91 -4.80 30.74
C THR A 81 -16.89 -3.69 30.36
N ALA A 82 -16.90 -3.27 29.09
CA ALA A 82 -17.79 -2.24 28.57
C ALA A 82 -19.27 -2.64 28.64
N VAL A 83 -19.59 -3.90 28.34
CA VAL A 83 -20.96 -4.44 28.48
C VAL A 83 -21.39 -4.47 29.94
N ASN A 84 -20.51 -4.88 30.86
CA ASN A 84 -20.82 -4.88 32.28
C ASN A 84 -21.10 -3.45 32.79
N TRP A 85 -20.24 -2.49 32.44
CA TRP A 85 -20.44 -1.06 32.75
C TRP A 85 -21.74 -0.52 32.15
N GLY A 86 -22.01 -0.80 30.88
CA GLY A 86 -23.25 -0.42 30.21
C GLY A 86 -24.48 -0.99 30.90
N SER A 87 -24.43 -2.25 31.34
CA SER A 87 -25.52 -2.88 32.09
C SER A 87 -25.76 -2.21 33.45
N GLN A 88 -24.71 -1.78 34.16
CA GLN A 88 -24.85 -1.05 35.41
C GLN A 88 -25.49 0.31 35.18
N VAL A 89 -25.03 1.08 34.19
CA VAL A 89 -25.61 2.38 33.84
C VAL A 89 -27.09 2.25 33.44
N LEU A 90 -27.44 1.26 32.63
CA LEU A 90 -28.83 0.95 32.28
C LEU A 90 -29.68 0.59 33.50
N ARG A 91 -29.14 -0.18 34.45
CA ARG A 91 -29.82 -0.49 35.72
C ARG A 91 -30.01 0.75 36.58
N PHE A 92 -29.02 1.63 36.68
CA PHE A 92 -29.18 2.90 37.39
C PHE A 92 -30.28 3.75 36.76
N VAL A 93 -30.19 4.04 35.45
CA VAL A 93 -31.19 4.86 34.74
C VAL A 93 -32.59 4.23 34.78
N GLY A 94 -32.69 2.92 34.56
CA GLY A 94 -33.96 2.19 34.61
C GLY A 94 -34.60 2.19 36.00
N ASN A 95 -33.80 2.18 37.07
CA ASN A 95 -34.30 2.22 38.44
C ASN A 95 -34.78 3.63 38.85
N TYR A 96 -34.22 4.70 38.29
CA TYR A 96 -34.71 6.06 38.49
C TYR A 96 -35.98 6.39 37.69
N ASN A 97 -36.25 5.67 36.60
CA ASN A 97 -37.44 5.86 35.77
C ASN A 97 -38.67 5.06 36.27
N MET A 98 -38.53 4.36 37.41
CA MET A 98 -39.57 3.51 38.00
C MET A 98 -39.93 3.92 39.45
N ILE A 99 -39.44 5.09 39.90
CA ILE A 99 -39.81 5.81 41.14
C ILE A 99 -40.40 7.15 40.71
#